data_AF-A0A4E0RHN2-F1
#
_entry.id   AF-A0A4E0RHN2-F1
#
_cell.length_a   1.000
_cell.length_b   1.000
_cell.length_c   1.000
_cell.angle_alpha   90.00
_cell.angle_beta   90.00
_cell.angle_gamma   90.00
#
_symmetry.space_group_name_H-M   'P 1'
#
loop_
_entity.id
_entity.type
_entity.pdbx_description
1 polymer ?
#
loop_
_entity_poly.entity_id
_entity_poly.type
_entity_poly.pdbx_seq_one_letter_code
_entity_poly.pdbx_strand_id
1 'polypeptide(L)'
;ANRKRLQFYRLSKARGVYKTIKPQKGGIIKSKVLPGFQFRIEDLFTKPSPDEMINDKVYQDFVLPGYLKEKQARQAEKRARLLAEEQARIAIQKAEQRTKQLAEQLRALGIKPIL
;
A
#
# COMPACT_ATOMS: atom_id res chain seq x y z
N ALA A 1 22.92 -28.12 2.07
CA ALA A 1 23.74 -28.52 3.24
C ALA A 1 23.82 -27.45 4.37
N ASN A 2 23.90 -26.14 4.08
CA ASN A 2 24.10 -25.10 5.11
C ASN A 2 22.90 -24.74 6.02
N ARG A 3 21.65 -25.05 5.64
CA ARG A 3 20.45 -24.74 6.46
C ARG A 3 20.46 -25.39 7.85
N LYS A 4 21.06 -26.58 7.98
CA LYS A 4 21.08 -27.36 9.24
C LYS A 4 22.11 -26.85 10.27
N ARG A 5 22.94 -25.85 9.93
CA ARG A 5 24.03 -25.34 10.79
C ARG A 5 23.84 -23.90 11.24
N LEU A 6 22.74 -23.24 10.87
CA LEU A 6 22.48 -21.86 11.28
C LEU A 6 21.86 -21.82 12.68
N GLN A 7 22.52 -21.12 13.59
CA GLN A 7 22.01 -20.85 14.93
C GLN A 7 22.17 -19.37 15.25
N PHE A 8 21.14 -18.83 15.90
CA PHE A 8 21.11 -17.44 16.34
C PHE A 8 21.36 -17.39 17.83
N TYR A 9 22.12 -16.40 18.27
CA TYR A 9 22.54 -16.25 19.65
C TYR A 9 22.26 -14.82 20.13
N ARG A 10 22.07 -14.67 21.44
CA ARG A 10 22.02 -13.37 22.11
C ARG A 10 22.96 -13.36 23.29
N LEU A 11 23.56 -12.21 23.58
CA LEU A 11 24.35 -12.04 24.80
C LEU A 11 23.44 -11.96 26.03
N SER A 12 23.71 -12.78 27.05
CA SER A 12 23.00 -12.73 28.32
C SER A 12 23.71 -11.76 29.27
N LYS A 13 23.17 -10.54 29.44
CA LYS A 13 23.75 -9.49 30.30
C LYS A 13 24.09 -9.97 31.73
N ALA A 14 23.29 -10.88 32.30
CA ALA A 14 23.50 -11.39 33.66
C ALA A 14 24.70 -12.34 33.84
N ARG A 15 25.24 -12.93 32.76
CA ARG A 15 26.31 -13.95 32.87
C ARG A 15 27.43 -13.78 31.83
N GLY A 16 27.33 -12.82 30.91
CA GLY A 16 28.28 -12.67 29.80
C GLY A 16 28.26 -13.81 28.76
N VAL A 17 27.35 -14.78 28.90
CA VAL A 17 27.30 -15.97 28.03
C VAL A 17 26.29 -15.78 26.90
N TYR A 18 26.62 -16.27 25.70
CA TYR A 18 25.70 -16.34 24.58
C TYR A 18 24.65 -17.45 24.79
N LYS A 19 23.38 -17.08 24.64
CA LYS A 19 22.25 -18.02 24.69
C LYS A 19 21.62 -18.13 23.31
N THR A 20 21.29 -19.35 22.90
CA THR A 20 20.60 -19.61 21.64
C THR A 20 19.21 -18.98 21.63
N ILE A 21 18.83 -18.44 20.47
CA ILE A 21 17.49 -17.96 20.16
C ILE A 21 16.77 -19.09 19.43
N LYS A 22 15.73 -19.63 20.04
CA LYS A 22 14.89 -20.65 19.41
C LYS A 22 13.93 -19.99 18.43
N PRO A 23 13.80 -20.48 17.19
CA PRO A 23 12.80 -20.00 16.26
C PRO A 23 11.39 -20.29 16.77
N GLN A 24 10.46 -19.38 16.47
CA GLN A 24 9.03 -19.56 16.66
C GLN A 24 8.44 -20.39 15.51
N LYS A 25 7.11 -20.62 15.57
CA LYS A 25 6.35 -21.29 14.50
C LYS A 25 6.68 -20.67 13.13
N GLY A 26 6.91 -21.51 12.13
CA GLY A 26 7.28 -21.07 10.78
C GLY A 26 8.73 -20.59 10.64
N GLY A 27 9.61 -20.93 11.59
CA GLY A 27 11.04 -20.60 11.49
C GLY A 27 11.33 -19.12 11.72
N ILE A 28 10.45 -18.40 12.42
CA ILE A 28 10.59 -16.96 12.66
C ILE A 28 11.54 -16.70 13.84
N ILE A 29 12.57 -15.89 13.62
CA ILE A 29 13.43 -15.33 14.66
C ILE A 29 12.93 -13.94 15.03
N LYS A 30 12.69 -13.69 16.32
CA LYS A 30 12.37 -12.35 16.85
C LYS A 30 13.57 -11.79 17.57
N SER A 31 14.01 -10.60 17.17
CA SER A 31 15.10 -9.91 17.83
C SER A 31 14.65 -9.36 19.18
N LYS A 32 15.47 -9.58 20.21
CA LYS A 32 15.32 -8.90 21.51
C LYS A 32 16.11 -7.59 21.58
N VAL A 33 17.07 -7.41 20.67
CA VAL A 33 17.92 -6.21 20.63
C VAL A 33 17.24 -5.10 19.85
N LEU A 34 16.51 -5.46 18.80
CA LEU A 34 15.71 -4.56 17.98
C LEU A 34 14.24 -4.97 18.14
N PRO A 35 13.48 -4.32 19.03
CA PRO A 35 12.06 -4.59 19.19
C PRO A 35 11.31 -4.44 17.87
N GLY A 36 10.43 -5.39 17.54
CA GLY A 36 9.70 -5.41 16.27
C GLY A 36 10.47 -6.02 15.09
N PHE A 37 11.81 -6.11 15.16
CA PHE A 37 12.57 -6.76 14.10
C PHE A 37 12.46 -8.29 14.18
N GLN A 38 12.01 -8.90 13.09
CA GLN A 38 11.84 -10.34 12.96
C GLN A 38 12.04 -10.77 11.51
N PHE A 39 12.41 -12.04 11.31
CA PHE A 39 12.62 -12.62 9.98
C PHE A 39 12.44 -14.13 10.00
N ARG A 40 12.13 -14.74 8.85
CA ARG A 40 12.15 -16.21 8.71
C ARG A 40 13.54 -16.67 8.31
N ILE A 41 13.97 -17.79 8.88
CA ILE A 41 15.26 -18.41 8.55
C ILE A 41 15.33 -18.76 7.06
N GLU A 42 14.23 -19.22 6.46
CA GLU A 42 14.17 -19.57 5.03
C GLU A 42 14.41 -18.36 4.13
N ASP A 43 13.92 -17.19 4.54
CA ASP A 43 13.99 -15.95 3.77
C ASP A 43 15.43 -15.41 3.67
N LEU A 44 16.33 -15.84 4.55
CA LEU A 44 17.77 -15.58 4.41
C LEU A 44 18.38 -16.25 3.17
N PHE A 45 17.75 -17.32 2.67
CA PHE A 45 18.21 -18.09 1.52
C PHE A 45 17.42 -17.80 0.27
N THR A 46 16.09 -17.68 0.38
CA THR A 46 15.22 -17.38 -0.76
C THR A 46 15.34 -15.92 -1.19
N LYS A 47 15.72 -15.03 -0.26
CA LYS A 47 15.91 -13.59 -0.51
C LYS A 47 14.69 -12.98 -1.20
N PRO A 48 13.52 -12.97 -0.54
CA PRO A 48 12.33 -12.36 -1.11
C PRO A 48 12.60 -10.89 -1.44
N SER A 49 11.99 -10.42 -2.52
CA SER A 49 12.08 -9.04 -2.94
C SER A 49 11.43 -8.09 -1.92
N PRO A 50 11.83 -6.80 -1.88
CA PRO A 50 11.16 -5.81 -1.03
C PRO A 50 9.64 -5.76 -1.25
N ASP A 51 9.17 -5.91 -2.50
CA ASP A 51 7.73 -5.89 -2.82
C ASP A 51 6.97 -7.08 -2.19
N GLU A 52 7.57 -8.26 -2.15
CA GLU A 52 7.01 -9.43 -1.47
C GLU A 52 7.02 -9.22 0.06
N MET A 53 8.10 -8.67 0.61
CA MET A 53 8.24 -8.43 2.04
C MET A 53 7.27 -7.38 2.58
N ILE A 54 7.00 -6.30 1.82
CA ILE A 54 6.07 -5.23 2.22
C ILE A 54 4.67 -5.78 2.52
N ASN A 55 4.24 -6.81 1.81
CA ASN A 55 2.90 -7.39 1.97
C ASN A 55 2.86 -8.55 2.98
N ASP A 56 4.01 -8.92 3.55
CA ASP A 56 4.14 -10.02 4.49
C ASP A 56 4.11 -9.52 5.95
N LYS A 57 3.21 -10.07 6.76
CA LYS A 57 3.06 -9.73 8.18
C LYS A 57 4.34 -9.90 9.01
N VAL A 58 5.29 -10.73 8.58
CA VAL A 58 6.58 -10.87 9.26
C VAL A 58 7.42 -9.60 9.10
N TYR A 59 7.34 -8.93 7.95
CA TYR A 59 8.22 -7.83 7.59
C TYR A 59 7.54 -6.46 7.57
N GLN A 60 6.21 -6.40 7.55
CA GLN A 60 5.40 -5.18 7.46
C GLN A 60 5.81 -4.06 8.43
N ASP A 61 6.16 -4.40 9.67
CA ASP A 61 6.54 -3.40 10.68
C ASP A 61 7.96 -2.84 10.49
N PHE A 62 8.76 -3.46 9.63
CA PHE A 62 10.18 -3.11 9.44
C PHE A 62 10.51 -2.65 8.01
N VAL A 63 9.88 -3.24 7.00
CA VAL A 63 10.14 -2.91 5.60
C VAL A 63 9.24 -1.76 5.19
N LEU A 64 9.84 -0.58 5.11
CA LEU A 64 9.23 0.66 4.64
C LEU A 64 7.88 0.95 5.33
N PRO A 65 7.88 1.21 6.66
CA PRO A 65 6.65 1.38 7.44
C PRO A 65 5.72 2.50 6.94
N GLY A 66 6.24 3.46 6.16
CA GLY A 66 5.46 4.51 5.49
C GLY A 66 4.93 4.16 4.09
N TYR A 67 5.51 3.16 3.42
CA TYR A 67 5.21 2.87 2.02
C TYR A 67 3.80 2.35 1.81
N LEU A 68 3.30 1.48 2.70
CA LEU A 68 1.92 0.99 2.61
C LEU A 68 0.90 2.14 2.71
N LYS A 69 1.13 3.06 3.65
CA LYS A 69 0.27 4.24 3.85
C LYS A 69 0.30 5.14 2.63
N GLU A 70 1.49 5.39 2.07
CA GLU A 70 1.65 6.22 0.87
C GLU A 70 1.06 5.57 -0.38
N LYS A 71 1.25 4.26 -0.55
CA LYS A 71 0.66 3.48 -1.65
C LYS A 71 -0.88 3.53 -1.59
N GLN A 72 -1.46 3.39 -0.40
CA GLN A 72 -2.90 3.52 -0.21
C GLN A 72 -3.39 4.95 -0.52
N ALA A 73 -2.68 5.97 -0.03
CA ALA A 73 -3.01 7.37 -0.33
C ALA A 73 -2.99 7.67 -1.82
N ARG A 74 -1.93 7.24 -2.55
CA ARG A 74 -1.85 7.40 -4.01
C ARG A 74 -2.95 6.66 -4.75
N GLN A 75 -3.33 5.46 -4.30
CA GLN A 75 -4.45 4.74 -4.90
C GLN A 75 -5.79 5.43 -4.67
N ALA A 76 -6.02 5.97 -3.46
CA ALA A 76 -7.22 6.72 -3.13
C ALA A 76 -7.31 8.01 -3.95
N GLU A 77 -6.21 8.76 -4.05
CA GLU A 77 -6.12 9.97 -4.88
C GLU A 77 -6.42 9.67 -6.35
N LYS A 78 -5.83 8.60 -6.92
CA LYS A 78 -6.11 8.19 -8.29
C LYS A 78 -7.60 7.88 -8.51
N ARG A 79 -8.24 7.19 -7.57
CA ARG A 79 -9.69 6.89 -7.64
C ARG A 79 -10.52 8.17 -7.55
N ALA A 80 -10.18 9.07 -6.62
CA ALA A 80 -10.87 10.35 -6.48
C ALA A 80 -10.76 11.20 -7.76
N ARG A 81 -9.58 11.22 -8.39
CA ARG A 81 -9.35 11.93 -9.65
C ARG A 81 -10.22 11.38 -10.79
N LEU A 82 -10.27 10.06 -10.94
CA LEU A 82 -11.10 9.42 -11.97
C LEU A 82 -12.60 9.71 -11.76
N LEU A 83 -13.07 9.66 -10.52
CA LEU A 83 -14.45 10.00 -10.20
C LEU A 83 -14.77 11.48 -10.49
N ALA A 84 -13.86 12.39 -10.16
CA ALA A 84 -14.02 13.81 -10.45
C ALA A 84 -14.03 14.09 -11.96
N GLU A 85 -13.15 13.43 -12.73
CA GLU A 85 -13.12 13.52 -14.20
C GLU A 85 -14.44 13.01 -14.81
N GLU A 86 -14.99 11.90 -14.30
CA GLU A 86 -16.27 11.36 -14.77
C GLU A 86 -17.45 12.29 -14.43
N GLN A 87 -17.50 12.81 -13.21
CA GLN A 87 -18.52 13.78 -12.80
C GLN A 87 -18.46 15.07 -13.63
N ALA A 88 -17.26 15.57 -13.92
CA ALA A 88 -17.08 16.74 -14.77
C ALA A 88 -17.59 16.49 -16.19
N ARG A 89 -17.31 15.31 -16.78
CA ARG A 89 -17.84 14.93 -18.10
C ARG A 89 -19.37 14.89 -18.11
N ILE A 90 -19.97 14.28 -17.09
CA ILE A 90 -21.44 14.21 -16.96
C ILE A 90 -22.04 15.61 -16.81
N ALA A 91 -21.40 16.49 -16.03
CA ALA A 91 -21.87 17.86 -15.83
C ALA A 91 -21.83 18.67 -17.13
N ILE A 92 -20.74 18.56 -17.91
CA ILE A 92 -20.62 19.21 -19.22
C ILE A 92 -21.72 18.71 -20.16
N GLN A 93 -21.93 17.40 -20.27
CA GLN A 93 -22.98 16.84 -21.13
C GLN A 93 -24.38 17.32 -20.72
N LYS A 94 -24.68 17.37 -19.42
CA LYS A 94 -25.96 17.90 -18.93
C LYS A 94 -26.12 19.40 -19.21
N ALA A 95 -25.05 20.19 -19.07
CA ALA A 95 -25.07 21.61 -19.41
C ALA A 95 -25.34 21.81 -20.90
N GLU A 96 -24.64 21.09 -21.77
CA GLU A 96 -24.88 21.13 -23.22
C GLU A 96 -26.31 20.75 -23.61
N GLN A 97 -26.86 19.69 -23.00
CA GLN A 97 -28.24 19.27 -23.24
C GLN A 97 -29.23 20.36 -22.80
N ARG A 98 -29.04 20.96 -21.61
CA ARG A 98 -29.89 22.05 -21.13
C ARG A 98 -29.81 23.29 -22.03
N THR A 99 -28.61 23.67 -22.48
CA THR A 99 -28.43 24.80 -23.40
C THR A 99 -29.14 24.54 -24.73
N LYS A 100 -29.07 23.31 -25.27
CA LYS A 100 -29.80 22.90 -26.47
C LYS A 100 -31.31 22.99 -26.29
N GLN A 101 -31.84 22.43 -25.19
CA GLN A 101 -33.27 22.49 -24.86
C GLN A 101 -33.77 23.93 -24.71
N LEU A 102 -33.01 24.78 -24.03
CA LEU A 102 -33.36 26.19 -23.86
C LEU A 102 -33.34 26.94 -25.21
N ALA A 103 -32.34 26.68 -26.05
CA ALA A 103 -32.27 27.28 -27.39
C ALA A 103 -33.47 26.86 -28.26
N GLU A 104 -33.92 25.62 -28.18
CA GLU A 104 -35.13 25.15 -28.86
C GLU A 104 -36.40 25.84 -28.32
N GLN A 105 -36.55 25.97 -27.01
CA GLN A 105 -37.67 26.70 -26.39
C GLN A 105 -37.72 28.17 -26.83
N LEU A 106 -36.57 28.85 -26.86
CA LEU A 106 -36.48 30.23 -27.33
C LEU A 106 -36.86 30.38 -28.80
N ARG A 107 -36.42 29.44 -29.66
CA ARG A 107 -36.81 29.40 -31.08
C ARG A 107 -38.31 29.19 -31.26
N ALA A 108 -38.93 28.31 -30.47
CA ALA A 108 -40.38 28.09 -30.50
C ALA A 108 -41.18 29.34 -30.10
N LEU A 109 -40.60 30.21 -29.26
CA LEU A 109 -41.16 31.50 -28.88
C LEU A 109 -40.82 32.63 -29.88
N GLY A 110 -40.16 32.33 -31.00
CA GLY A 110 -39.80 33.32 -32.03
C GLY A 110 -38.57 34.17 -31.69
N ILE A 111 -37.85 33.85 -30.61
CA ILE A 111 -36.64 34.57 -30.17
C ILE A 111 -35.42 33.87 -30.75
N LYS A 112 -34.55 34.58 -31.47
CA LYS A 112 -33.28 34.03 -31.98
C LYS A 112 -32.26 33.92 -30.85
N PRO A 113 -31.81 32.72 -30.46
CA PRO A 113 -30.79 32.57 -29.43
C PRO A 113 -29.42 33.02 -29.98
N ILE A 114 -28.67 33.75 -29.16
CA ILE A 114 -27.27 34.10 -29.41
C ILE A 114 -26.44 32.94 -28.87
N LEU A 115 -25.74 32.23 -29.77
CA LEU A 115 -24.81 31.15 -29.44
C LEU A 115 -23.40 31.71 -29.26
#